data_AF-Q31BI2-F1
#
_entry.id   AF-Q31BI2-F1
#
_cell.length_a   1.000
_cell.length_b   1.000
_cell.length_c   1.000
_cell.angle_alpha   90.00
_cell.angle_beta   90.00
_cell.angle_gamma   90.00
#
_symmetry.space_group_name_H-M   'P 1'
#
loop_
_entity.id
_entity.type
_entity.pdbx_description
1 polymer ?
#
loop_
_entity_poly.entity_id
_entity_poly.type
_entity_poly.pdbx_seq_one_letter_code
_entity_poly.pdbx_strand_id
1 'polypeptide(L)' 'MDNKNWAPSQEENIGIITNVYQSIKEELSELQKETGCPDSFIYDLIENIQNEWHPKSCHSLVRNKKGNN' A
#
# COMPACT_ATOMS: atom_id res chain seq x y z
N MET A 1 6.60 3.90 -16.99
CA MET A 1 5.44 4.46 -17.72
C MET A 1 4.61 5.23 -16.70
N ASP A 2 4.74 6.55 -16.67
CA ASP A 2 3.90 7.40 -15.82
C ASP A 2 2.54 7.56 -16.50
N ASN A 3 1.59 6.68 -16.17
CA ASN A 3 0.23 6.81 -16.65
C ASN A 3 -0.49 7.86 -15.79
N LYS A 4 -0.15 9.14 -15.99
CA LYS A 4 -0.64 10.28 -15.16
C LYS A 4 -2.17 10.42 -15.13
N ASN A 5 -2.89 9.67 -15.96
CA ASN A 5 -4.34 9.69 -16.07
C ASN A 5 -4.99 8.33 -15.78
N TRP A 6 -4.25 7.36 -15.25
CA TRP A 6 -4.86 6.07 -14.89
C TRP A 6 -5.79 6.28 -13.70
N ALA A 7 -7.06 5.93 -13.90
CA ALA A 7 -8.05 5.80 -12.86
C ALA A 7 -8.74 4.44 -13.07
N PRO A 8 -9.05 3.72 -11.99
CA PRO A 8 -9.75 2.45 -12.10
C PRO A 8 -11.16 2.66 -12.65
N SER A 9 -11.60 1.73 -13.50
CA SER A 9 -13.00 1.61 -13.91
C SER A 9 -13.89 1.26 -12.71
N GLN A 10 -15.21 1.37 -12.88
CA GLN A 10 -16.16 0.98 -11.83
C GLN A 10 -16.05 -0.52 -11.50
N GLU A 11 -15.84 -1.37 -12.49
CA GLU A 11 -15.67 -2.81 -12.30
C GLU A 11 -14.37 -3.12 -11.55
N GLU A 12 -13.25 -2.49 -11.91
CA GLU A 12 -11.97 -2.66 -11.20
C GLU A 12 -12.07 -2.17 -9.75
N ASN A 13 -12.77 -1.06 -9.52
CA ASN A 13 -13.00 -0.53 -8.17
C ASN A 13 -13.81 -1.49 -7.31
N ILE A 14 -14.96 -1.96 -7.80
CA ILE A 14 -15.87 -2.84 -7.04
C ILE A 14 -15.30 -4.25 -6.92
N GLY A 15 -14.58 -4.73 -7.94
CA GLY A 15 -13.98 -6.05 -7.96
C GLY A 15 -12.60 -6.06 -7.32
N ILE A 16 -11.57 -5.95 -8.14
CA ILE A 16 -10.18 -6.23 -7.76
C ILE A 16 -9.72 -5.33 -6.62
N ILE A 17 -9.97 -4.02 -6.70
CA ILE A 17 -9.48 -3.05 -5.71
C ILE A 17 -10.16 -3.26 -4.35
N THR A 18 -11.50 -3.43 -4.34
CA THR A 18 -12.23 -3.69 -3.09
C THR A 18 -11.78 -5.01 -2.45
N ASN A 19 -11.60 -6.06 -3.25
CA ASN A 19 -11.14 -7.35 -2.72
C ASN A 19 -9.74 -7.25 -2.09
N VAL A 20 -8.80 -6.61 -2.78
CA VAL A 20 -7.45 -6.39 -2.25
C VAL A 20 -7.48 -5.56 -0.96
N TYR A 21 -8.30 -4.51 -0.92
CA TYR A 21 -8.49 -3.70 0.30
C TYR A 21 -9.00 -4.55 1.47
N GLN A 22 -9.96 -5.44 1.25
CA GLN A 22 -10.47 -6.30 2.31
C GLN A 22 -9.42 -7.31 2.77
N SER A 23 -8.68 -7.95 1.87
CA SER A 23 -7.61 -8.88 2.24
C SER A 23 -6.54 -8.22 3.10
N ILE A 24 -6.10 -7.00 2.74
CA ILE A 24 -5.15 -6.23 3.56
C ILE A 24 -5.71 -5.97 4.96
N LYS A 25 -7.00 -5.60 5.07
CA LYS A 25 -7.63 -5.37 6.37
C LYS A 25 -7.73 -6.62 7.22
N GLU A 26 -8.04 -7.76 6.61
CA GLU A 26 -8.12 -9.05 7.28
C GLU A 26 -6.75 -9.44 7.84
N GLU A 27 -5.69 -9.37 7.04
CA GLU A 27 -4.32 -9.65 7.47
C GLU A 27 -3.87 -8.73 8.62
N LEU A 28 -4.16 -7.43 8.54
CA LEU A 28 -3.83 -6.49 9.63
C LEU A 28 -4.61 -6.80 10.91
N SER A 29 -5.87 -7.24 10.79
CA SER A 29 -6.67 -7.64 11.94
C SER A 29 -6.15 -8.94 12.57
N GLU A 30 -5.71 -9.89 11.76
CA GLU A 30 -5.08 -11.13 12.23
C GLU A 30 -3.76 -10.82 12.95
N LEU A 31 -2.89 -10.00 12.37
CA LEU A 31 -1.66 -9.53 13.00
C LEU A 31 -1.94 -8.90 14.37
N GLN A 32 -2.96 -8.05 14.45
CA GLN A 32 -3.36 -7.42 15.69
C GLN A 32 -3.78 -8.44 16.75
N LYS A 33 -4.60 -9.43 16.36
CA LYS A 33 -5.06 -10.49 17.28
C LYS A 33 -3.92 -11.36 17.77
N GLU A 34 -3.00 -11.74 16.89
CA GLU A 34 -1.88 -12.62 17.22
C GLU A 34 -0.85 -11.93 18.14
N THR A 35 -0.62 -10.64 17.94
CA THR A 35 0.41 -9.89 18.66
C THR A 35 -0.13 -9.10 19.86
N GLY A 36 -1.44 -8.88 19.92
CA GLY A 36 -2.07 -8.00 20.91
C GLY A 36 -1.66 -6.53 20.76
N CYS A 37 -1.20 -6.12 19.58
CA CYS A 37 -0.70 -4.76 19.36
C CYS A 37 -1.85 -3.73 19.35
N PRO A 38 -1.57 -2.47 19.75
CA PRO A 38 -2.57 -1.42 19.71
C PRO A 38 -2.87 -0.97 18.28
N ASP A 39 -4.06 -0.44 18.04
CA ASP A 39 -4.45 0.15 16.74
C ASP A 39 -3.44 1.19 16.24
N SER A 40 -2.82 1.94 17.15
CA SER A 40 -1.80 2.93 16.82
C SER A 40 -0.62 2.32 16.06
N PHE A 41 -0.20 1.11 16.42
CA PHE A 41 0.88 0.42 15.71
C PHE A 41 0.48 0.09 14.26
N ILE A 42 -0.78 -0.32 14.04
CA ILE A 42 -1.29 -0.60 12.69
C ILE A 42 -1.32 0.69 11.87
N TYR A 43 -1.74 1.82 12.45
CA TYR A 43 -1.71 3.11 11.77
C TYR A 43 -0.29 3.55 11.40
N ASP A 44 0.65 3.46 12.34
CA ASP A 44 2.06 3.78 12.10
C ASP A 44 2.67 2.86 11.01
N LEU A 45 2.31 1.58 11.01
CA LEU A 45 2.74 0.61 9.99
C LEU A 45 2.23 1.01 8.60
N ILE A 46 0.95 1.35 8.48
CA ILE A 46 0.35 1.80 7.22
C ILE A 46 1.03 3.10 6.74
N GLU A 47 1.28 4.05 7.64
CA GLU A 47 1.98 5.29 7.32
C GLU A 47 3.40 5.02 6.81
N ASN A 48 4.14 4.10 7.44
CA ASN A 48 5.47 3.71 6.99
C ASN A 48 5.45 3.10 5.57
N ILE A 49 4.50 2.21 5.29
CA ILE A 49 4.33 1.61 3.95
C ILE A 49 4.00 2.70 2.92
N GLN A 50 3.07 3.60 3.23
CA GLN A 50 2.70 4.71 2.36
C GLN A 50 3.91 5.61 2.07
N ASN A 51 4.68 5.95 3.10
CA ASN A 51 5.90 6.75 2.98
C ASN A 51 6.96 6.05 2.13
N GLU A 52 7.10 4.74 2.24
CA GLU A 52 8.05 3.98 1.42
C GLU A 52 7.62 3.94 -0.06
N TRP A 53 6.32 3.79 -0.32
CA TRP A 53 5.77 3.68 -1.67
C TRP A 53 5.52 5.04 -2.34
N HIS A 54 5.58 6.12 -1.57
CA HIS A 54 5.38 7.46 -2.10
C HIS A 54 6.38 7.75 -3.25
N PRO A 55 5.95 8.31 -4.38
CA PRO A 55 6.82 8.51 -5.55
C PRO A 55 8.08 9.34 -5.27
N LYS A 56 8.02 10.23 -4.28
CA LYS A 56 9.13 11.07 -3.84
C LYS A 56 9.94 10.48 -2.67
N SER A 57 9.63 9.28 -2.22
CA SER A 57 10.37 8.64 -1.14
C SER A 57 11.80 8.32 -1.58
N CYS A 58 12.74 8.31 -0.63
CA CYS A 58 14.11 7.87 -0.90
C CYS A 58 14.14 6.47 -1.53
N HIS A 59 13.26 5.58 -1.08
CA HIS A 59 13.09 4.23 -1.62
C HIS A 59 12.67 4.24 -3.10
N SER A 60 11.69 5.07 -3.47
CA SER A 60 11.27 5.25 -4.87
C SER A 60 12.40 5.82 -5.73
N LEU A 61 13.13 6.82 -5.25
CA LEU A 61 14.25 7.43 -5.96
C LEU A 61 15.39 6.43 -6.23
N VAL A 62 15.67 5.56 -5.26
CA VAL A 62 16.66 4.47 -5.42
C VAL A 62 16.17 3.40 -6.40
N ARG A 63 14.90 2.97 -6.30
CA ARG A 63 14.29 2.01 -7.25
C ARG A 63 14.36 2.52 -8.69
N ASN A 64 14.01 3.78 -8.92
CA ASN A 64 14.01 4.39 -10.26
C ASN A 64 15.42 4.64 -10.83
N LYS A 65 16.43 4.87 -9.99
CA LYS A 65 17.83 4.95 -10.44
C LYS A 65 18.38 3.60 -10.93
N LYS A 66 17.88 2.47 -10.40
CA LYS A 66 18.41 1.13 -10.69
C LYS A 66 17.91 0.55 -12.02
N GLY A 67 16.81 1.08 -12.58
CA GLY A 67 16.25 0.66 -13.88
C GLY A 67 16.74 1.44 -15.09
N ASN A 68 17.64 2.43 -14.90
CA ASN A 68 18.16 3.30 -15.96
C ASN A 68 19.60 2.97 -16.41
N ASN A 69 20.14 1.81 -16.02
CA ASN A 69 21.45 1.30 -16.46
C ASN A 69 21.31 -0.02 -17.20
#